data_AF-A0A0J9TLW8-F1
#
_entry.id   AF-A0A0J9TLW8-F1
#
_cell.length_a   1.000
_cell.length_b   1.000
_cell.length_c   1.000
_cell.angle_alpha   90.00
_cell.angle_beta   90.00
_cell.angle_gamma   90.00
#
_symmetry.space_group_name_H-M   'P 1'
#
loop_
_entity.id
_entity.type
_entity.pdbx_description
1 polymer ?
#
loop_
_entity_poly.entity_id
_entity_poly.type
_entity_poly.pdbx_seq_one_letter_code
_entity_poly.pdbx_strand_id
1 'polypeptide(L)'
;MCFIFYHKYPFLEKIWNLYEKFNEKLKEDYHYDAIINLCEVEKKNVNKHNEEYKHICKKLIRNLWPLYDNKYSETTIPYACKILNEWLHHLKNPYDIPDTTIVNLFNKAVQLTPVSLQGKKCDYYSFIEKYKIPKYSIKLNYLVDNVNIISKILMTKSDPKFCYAQKFAQECKNIYKHINTNYCSNNKDKEAGNLITCLELSTFDFTYTNYLFK
;
A
#
# COMPACT_ATOMS: atom_id res chain seq x y z
N MET A 1 -12.29 6.38 -8.51
CA MET A 1 -12.42 4.93 -8.19
C MET A 1 -12.10 4.57 -6.72
N CYS A 2 -11.72 5.50 -5.83
CA CYS A 2 -11.37 5.18 -4.43
C CYS A 2 -12.56 5.03 -3.46
N PHE A 3 -13.68 5.73 -3.69
CA PHE A 3 -14.86 5.69 -2.82
C PHE A 3 -15.50 4.30 -2.66
N ILE A 4 -15.33 3.39 -3.63
CA ILE A 4 -15.98 2.07 -3.60
C ILE A 4 -15.35 1.13 -2.55
N PHE A 5 -14.06 1.28 -2.24
CA PHE A 5 -13.39 0.43 -1.25
C PHE A 5 -13.71 0.79 0.20
N TYR A 6 -13.89 2.10 0.49
CA TYR A 6 -14.20 2.62 1.84
C TYR A 6 -15.44 1.94 2.44
N HIS A 7 -16.51 1.82 1.64
CA HIS A 7 -17.77 1.22 2.11
C HIS A 7 -17.75 -0.30 2.20
N LYS A 8 -16.80 -0.99 1.54
CA LYS A 8 -16.77 -2.46 1.54
C LYS A 8 -16.22 -3.01 2.86
N TYR A 9 -15.28 -2.33 3.51
CA TYR A 9 -14.64 -2.78 4.76
C TYR A 9 -14.46 -1.61 5.74
N PRO A 10 -15.52 -1.18 6.45
CA PRO A 10 -15.51 0.02 7.29
C PRO A 10 -14.66 -0.08 8.57
N PHE A 11 -14.05 -1.23 8.85
CA PHE A 11 -13.12 -1.44 9.97
C PHE A 11 -11.65 -1.21 9.58
N LEU A 12 -11.38 -0.97 8.29
CA LEU A 12 -10.06 -0.58 7.79
C LEU A 12 -9.93 0.96 7.66
N GLU A 13 -10.69 1.71 8.45
CA GLU A 13 -10.80 3.17 8.39
C GLU A 13 -9.44 3.89 8.41
N LYS A 14 -8.47 3.39 9.18
CA LYS A 14 -7.11 3.99 9.24
C LYS A 14 -6.41 3.97 7.88
N ILE A 15 -6.55 2.87 7.14
CA ILE A 15 -5.99 2.71 5.78
C ILE A 15 -6.75 3.63 4.84
N TRP A 16 -8.07 3.67 4.93
CA TRP A 16 -8.89 4.47 4.02
C TRP A 16 -8.71 5.97 4.22
N ASN A 17 -8.60 6.43 5.46
CA ASN A 17 -8.31 7.83 5.77
C ASN A 17 -6.95 8.25 5.20
N LEU A 18 -5.95 7.36 5.23
CA LEU A 18 -4.67 7.61 4.56
C LEU A 18 -4.84 7.66 3.04
N TYR A 19 -5.58 6.74 2.44
CA TYR A 19 -5.86 6.76 1.00
C TYR A 19 -6.59 8.04 0.57
N GLU A 20 -7.55 8.52 1.36
CA GLU A 20 -8.23 9.80 1.12
C GLU A 20 -7.26 10.96 1.18
N LYS A 21 -6.45 11.05 2.26
CA LYS A 21 -5.38 12.05 2.40
C LYS A 21 -4.41 11.99 1.23
N PHE A 22 -4.03 10.79 0.77
CA PHE A 22 -3.13 10.62 -0.37
C PHE A 22 -3.75 11.07 -1.69
N ASN A 23 -5.08 11.04 -1.77
CA ASN A 23 -5.82 11.46 -2.93
C ASN A 23 -6.18 12.95 -2.97
N GLU A 24 -5.92 13.70 -1.90
CA GLU A 24 -6.10 15.15 -1.90
C GLU A 24 -5.38 15.82 -3.07
N LYS A 25 -5.98 16.91 -3.56
CA LYS A 25 -5.40 17.73 -4.62
C LYS A 25 -4.15 18.44 -4.10
N LEU A 26 -3.19 18.65 -5.00
CA LEU A 26 -2.05 19.52 -4.73
C LEU A 26 -2.59 20.95 -4.49
N LYS A 27 -2.19 21.56 -3.36
CA LYS A 27 -2.58 22.92 -2.99
C LYS A 27 -1.57 23.91 -3.55
N GLU A 28 -2.03 25.09 -3.95
CA GLU A 28 -1.17 26.21 -4.38
C GLU A 28 -0.44 26.80 -3.16
N ASP A 29 0.58 26.08 -2.70
CA ASP A 29 1.51 26.50 -1.67
C ASP A 29 2.92 26.70 -2.25
N TYR A 30 3.89 26.98 -1.38
CA TYR A 30 5.27 27.25 -1.77
C TYR A 30 5.97 26.08 -2.49
N HIS A 31 5.41 24.86 -2.43
CA HIS A 31 5.93 23.68 -3.13
C HIS A 31 5.23 23.41 -4.46
N TYR A 32 4.14 24.11 -4.75
CA TYR A 32 3.31 23.86 -5.92
C TYR A 32 4.13 23.88 -7.21
N ASP A 33 4.80 24.99 -7.50
CA ASP A 33 5.55 25.17 -8.75
C ASP A 33 6.71 24.17 -8.87
N ALA A 34 7.40 23.88 -7.76
CA ALA A 34 8.49 22.91 -7.74
C ALA A 34 7.99 21.50 -8.11
N ILE A 35 6.86 21.07 -7.54
CA ILE A 35 6.24 19.78 -7.83
C ILE A 35 5.74 19.73 -9.28
N ILE A 36 5.06 20.78 -9.74
CA ILE A 36 4.55 20.86 -11.11
C ILE A 36 5.71 20.75 -12.11
N ASN A 37 6.73 21.59 -11.96
CA ASN A 37 7.88 21.62 -12.87
C ASN A 37 8.64 20.30 -12.88
N LEU A 38 8.88 19.70 -11.70
CA LEU A 38 9.50 18.38 -11.61
C LEU A 38 8.71 17.35 -12.42
N CYS A 39 7.40 17.27 -12.20
CA CYS A 39 6.59 16.25 -12.86
C CYS A 39 6.38 16.52 -14.38
N GLU A 40 6.42 17.78 -14.83
CA GLU A 40 6.43 18.12 -16.26
C GLU A 40 7.74 17.70 -16.95
N VAL A 41 8.87 17.76 -16.25
CA VAL A 41 10.15 17.25 -16.75
C VAL A 41 10.14 15.72 -16.75
N GLU A 42 9.78 15.10 -15.63
CA GLU A 42 9.84 13.64 -15.48
C GLU A 42 8.92 12.91 -16.45
N LYS A 43 7.74 13.46 -16.79
CA LYS A 43 6.83 12.80 -17.73
C LYS A 43 7.44 12.61 -19.12
N LYS A 44 8.40 13.46 -19.51
CA LYS A 44 9.08 13.35 -20.82
C LYS A 44 9.99 12.13 -20.88
N ASN A 45 10.36 11.55 -19.73
CA ASN A 45 11.15 10.33 -19.64
C ASN A 45 10.29 9.06 -19.77
N VAL A 46 8.97 9.19 -19.96
CA VAL A 46 8.03 8.07 -20.06
C VAL A 46 7.34 8.08 -21.42
N ASN A 47 7.42 6.95 -22.14
CA ASN A 47 6.93 6.83 -23.52
C ASN A 47 5.41 6.63 -23.62
N LYS A 48 4.76 6.04 -22.60
CA LYS A 48 3.32 5.73 -22.57
C LYS A 48 2.72 6.18 -21.25
N HIS A 49 1.44 6.56 -21.25
CA HIS A 49 0.72 7.02 -20.05
C HIS A 49 1.43 8.18 -19.34
N ASN A 50 2.03 9.09 -20.09
CA ASN A 50 2.85 10.18 -19.55
C ASN A 50 2.02 11.17 -18.71
N GLU A 51 0.76 11.44 -19.09
CA GLU A 51 -0.13 12.30 -18.30
C GLU A 51 -0.60 11.61 -17.01
N GLU A 52 -0.89 10.30 -17.03
CA GLU A 52 -1.19 9.54 -15.82
C GLU A 52 0.03 9.41 -14.91
N TYR A 53 1.21 9.20 -15.49
CA TYR A 53 2.47 9.25 -14.77
C TYR A 53 2.71 10.62 -14.12
N LYS A 54 2.48 11.72 -14.84
CA LYS A 54 2.56 13.07 -14.29
C LYS A 54 1.59 13.26 -13.13
N HIS A 55 0.36 12.77 -13.25
CA HIS A 55 -0.62 12.82 -12.16
C HIS A 55 -0.18 11.99 -10.94
N ILE A 56 0.39 10.81 -11.15
CA ILE A 56 0.98 9.96 -10.11
C ILE A 56 2.15 10.66 -9.44
N CYS A 57 3.06 11.24 -10.23
CA CYS A 57 4.19 12.03 -9.74
C CYS A 57 3.73 13.14 -8.81
N LYS A 58 2.78 13.98 -9.25
CA LYS A 58 2.28 15.11 -8.44
C LYS A 58 1.73 14.63 -7.10
N LYS A 59 0.92 13.57 -7.09
CA LYS A 59 0.39 12.99 -5.86
C LYS A 59 1.49 12.39 -4.99
N LEU A 60 2.41 11.62 -5.56
CA LEU A 60 3.48 10.96 -4.81
C LEU A 60 4.39 11.97 -4.11
N ILE A 61 4.91 12.96 -4.84
CA ILE A 61 5.83 13.97 -4.27
C ILE A 61 5.13 14.76 -3.15
N ARG A 62 3.86 15.17 -3.37
CA ARG A 62 3.02 15.84 -2.38
C ARG A 62 2.80 15.00 -1.12
N ASN A 63 2.79 13.67 -1.24
CA ASN A 63 2.60 12.75 -0.11
C ASN A 63 3.87 12.46 0.67
N LEU A 64 5.02 12.40 -0.01
CA LEU A 64 6.31 12.13 0.61
C LEU A 64 6.77 13.30 1.50
N TRP A 65 6.52 14.54 1.09
CA TRP A 65 6.98 15.70 1.87
C TRP A 65 6.39 15.78 3.28
N PRO A 66 5.07 15.68 3.49
CA PRO A 66 4.49 15.74 4.84
C PRO A 66 4.85 14.51 5.69
N LEU A 67 5.24 13.39 5.08
CA LEU A 67 5.76 12.22 5.81
C LEU A 67 7.12 12.57 6.44
N TYR A 68 7.97 13.31 5.73
CA TYR A 68 9.27 13.76 6.26
C TYR A 68 9.14 14.78 7.40
N ASP A 69 8.09 15.59 7.36
CA ASP A 69 7.79 16.63 8.35
C ASP A 69 6.91 16.14 9.52
N ASN A 70 6.68 14.81 9.62
CA ASN A 70 5.84 14.18 10.64
C ASN A 70 4.42 14.78 10.78
N LYS A 71 3.86 15.26 9.66
CA LYS A 71 2.55 15.93 9.64
C LYS A 71 1.36 14.95 9.60
N TYR A 72 1.62 13.65 9.52
CA TYR A 72 0.60 12.61 9.71
C TYR A 72 0.49 12.25 11.20
N SER A 73 0.00 13.20 12.01
CA SER A 73 -0.04 13.12 13.48
C SER A 73 -0.83 11.93 14.06
N GLU A 74 -1.68 11.29 13.26
CA GLU A 74 -2.57 10.20 13.67
C GLU A 74 -1.95 8.80 13.50
N THR A 75 -0.73 8.68 12.97
CA THR A 75 -0.07 7.40 12.73
C THR A 75 1.46 7.49 12.79
N THR A 76 2.13 6.35 12.93
CA THR A 76 3.59 6.28 12.81
C THR A 76 4.01 6.46 11.34
N ILE A 77 5.17 7.08 11.12
CA ILE A 77 5.76 7.26 9.78
C ILE A 77 5.95 5.90 9.06
N PRO A 78 6.49 4.84 9.71
CA PRO A 78 6.65 3.54 9.05
C PRO A 78 5.32 2.94 8.56
N TYR A 79 4.25 3.07 9.36
CA TYR A 79 2.92 2.59 8.94
C TYR A 79 2.40 3.40 7.75
N ALA A 80 2.45 4.73 7.81
CA ALA A 80 2.01 5.57 6.70
C ALA A 80 2.81 5.31 5.42
N CYS A 81 4.11 5.02 5.53
CA CYS A 81 4.97 4.63 4.43
C CYS A 81 4.60 3.29 3.80
N LYS A 82 4.27 2.29 4.62
CA LYS A 82 3.73 1.01 4.14
C LYS A 82 2.46 1.25 3.32
N ILE A 83 1.49 1.98 3.89
CA ILE A 83 0.22 2.27 3.23
C ILE A 83 0.41 3.11 1.96
N LEU A 84 1.38 4.04 1.92
CA LEU A 84 1.72 4.82 0.73
C LEU A 84 2.23 3.93 -0.41
N ASN A 85 3.11 2.97 -0.11
CA ASN A 85 3.64 2.04 -1.11
C ASN A 85 2.53 1.12 -1.65
N GLU A 86 1.61 0.65 -0.80
CA GLU A 86 0.45 -0.16 -1.21
C GLU A 86 -0.51 0.65 -2.10
N TRP A 87 -0.82 1.89 -1.71
CA TRP A 87 -1.61 2.83 -2.50
C TRP A 87 -0.98 3.10 -3.86
N LEU A 88 0.33 3.33 -3.89
CA LEU A 88 1.08 3.62 -5.10
C LEU A 88 1.11 2.42 -6.05
N HIS A 89 1.26 1.21 -5.51
CA HIS A 89 1.14 -0.02 -6.30
C HIS A 89 -0.21 -0.08 -7.01
N HIS A 90 -1.32 0.15 -6.30
CA HIS A 90 -2.65 0.17 -6.91
C HIS A 90 -2.84 1.29 -7.92
N LEU A 91 -2.26 2.47 -7.68
CA LEU A 91 -2.41 3.62 -8.55
C LEU A 91 -1.64 3.45 -9.87
N LYS A 92 -0.46 2.84 -9.83
CA LYS A 92 0.43 2.72 -10.99
C LYS A 92 0.14 1.49 -11.86
N ASN A 93 -0.40 0.43 -11.27
CA ASN A 93 -0.59 -0.87 -11.92
C ASN A 93 -1.46 -0.82 -13.19
N PRO A 94 -2.55 -0.03 -13.27
CA PRO A 94 -3.37 0.04 -14.50
C PRO A 94 -2.63 0.62 -15.73
N TYR A 95 -1.49 1.28 -15.51
CA TYR A 95 -0.72 1.97 -16.55
C TYR A 95 0.63 1.32 -16.80
N ASP A 96 0.89 0.16 -16.19
CA ASP A 96 2.14 -0.59 -16.27
C ASP A 96 3.39 0.27 -16.03
N ILE A 97 3.30 1.25 -15.13
CA ILE A 97 4.42 2.14 -14.83
C ILE A 97 5.54 1.35 -14.14
N PRO A 98 6.76 1.33 -14.71
CA PRO A 98 7.87 0.55 -14.17
C PRO A 98 8.28 0.98 -12.77
N ASP A 99 8.73 0.02 -11.97
CA ASP A 99 9.26 0.27 -10.63
C ASP A 99 10.50 1.17 -10.65
N THR A 100 11.36 1.02 -11.65
CA THR A 100 12.55 1.87 -11.87
C THR A 100 12.17 3.35 -12.01
N THR A 101 11.06 3.65 -12.70
CA THR A 101 10.56 5.01 -12.84
C THR A 101 10.07 5.55 -11.49
N ILE A 102 9.41 4.73 -10.68
CA ILE A 102 8.96 5.13 -9.35
C ILE A 102 10.13 5.34 -8.39
N VAL A 103 11.15 4.48 -8.39
CA VAL A 103 12.38 4.65 -7.59
C VAL A 103 13.01 6.02 -7.87
N ASN A 104 13.09 6.42 -9.13
CA ASN A 104 13.62 7.72 -9.52
C ASN A 104 12.81 8.89 -8.93
N LEU A 105 11.48 8.77 -8.87
CA LEU A 105 10.62 9.78 -8.25
C LEU A 105 10.85 9.88 -6.74
N PHE A 106 11.02 8.76 -6.03
CA PHE A 106 11.35 8.78 -4.60
C PHE A 106 12.69 9.49 -4.36
N ASN A 107 13.70 9.19 -5.17
CA ASN A 107 15.01 9.86 -5.08
C ASN A 107 14.90 11.38 -5.32
N LYS A 108 14.12 11.80 -6.32
CA LYS A 108 13.84 13.23 -6.60
C LYS A 108 13.07 13.89 -5.46
N ALA A 109 12.10 13.21 -4.85
CA ALA A 109 11.38 13.73 -3.69
C ALA A 109 12.32 14.00 -2.50
N VAL A 110 13.25 13.09 -2.25
CA VAL A 110 14.26 13.27 -1.19
C VAL A 110 15.15 14.47 -1.46
N GLN A 111 15.56 14.70 -2.72
CA GLN A 111 16.37 15.86 -3.11
C GLN A 111 15.64 17.20 -2.90
N LEU A 112 14.32 17.23 -3.05
CA LEU A 112 13.49 18.41 -2.75
C LEU A 112 13.29 18.65 -1.25
N THR A 113 13.61 17.66 -0.40
CA THR A 113 13.38 17.73 1.03
C THR A 113 14.58 18.38 1.74
N PRO A 114 14.37 19.31 2.71
CA PRO A 114 15.45 19.88 3.51
C PRO A 114 16.36 18.81 4.11
N VAL A 115 17.68 19.05 4.10
CA VAL A 115 18.70 18.09 4.57
C VAL A 115 18.41 17.56 5.98
N SER A 116 17.90 18.42 6.86
CA SER A 116 17.52 18.07 8.23
C SER A 116 16.41 17.02 8.34
N LEU A 117 15.60 16.85 7.30
CA LEU A 117 14.48 15.91 7.25
C LEU A 117 14.79 14.65 6.41
N GLN A 118 15.93 14.64 5.69
CA GLN A 118 16.31 13.52 4.83
C GLN A 118 16.63 12.23 5.61
N GLY A 119 16.80 12.25 6.93
CA GLY A 119 17.00 11.04 7.75
C GLY A 119 15.73 10.21 8.00
N LYS A 120 14.54 10.76 7.77
CA LYS A 120 13.24 10.10 8.02
C LYS A 120 12.64 9.50 6.75
N LYS A 121 13.43 8.73 5.98
CA LYS A 121 13.04 8.34 4.62
C LYS A 121 11.90 7.32 4.59
N CYS A 122 11.03 7.52 3.61
CA CYS A 122 9.99 6.60 3.21
C CYS A 122 10.51 5.89 1.97
N ASP A 123 11.05 4.69 2.12
CA ASP A 123 11.65 4.01 0.98
C ASP A 123 10.58 3.40 0.07
N TYR A 124 10.89 3.37 -1.23
CA TYR A 124 10.08 2.66 -2.18
C TYR A 124 10.26 1.15 -2.02
N TYR A 125 9.16 0.42 -2.08
CA TYR A 125 9.15 -1.04 -2.09
C TYR A 125 8.35 -1.54 -3.30
N SER A 126 9.02 -2.25 -4.21
CA SER A 126 8.34 -2.91 -5.33
C SER A 126 7.58 -4.15 -4.84
N PHE A 127 6.26 -4.13 -4.94
CA PHE A 127 5.47 -5.34 -4.69
C PHE A 127 5.61 -6.37 -5.81
N ILE A 128 5.86 -5.95 -7.06
CA ILE A 128 5.97 -6.86 -8.22
C ILE A 128 7.22 -7.71 -8.13
N GLU A 129 8.34 -7.14 -7.70
CA GLU A 129 9.59 -7.86 -7.52
C GLU A 129 9.53 -8.86 -6.36
N LYS A 130 8.76 -8.56 -5.32
CA LYS A 130 8.74 -9.33 -4.07
C LYS A 130 7.68 -10.43 -4.07
N TYR A 131 6.55 -10.21 -4.74
CA TYR A 131 5.37 -11.06 -4.59
C TYR A 131 4.86 -11.61 -5.91
N LYS A 132 4.46 -12.90 -5.89
CA LYS A 132 3.86 -13.54 -7.06
C LYS A 132 2.51 -12.95 -7.44
N ILE A 133 1.72 -12.54 -6.45
CA ILE A 133 0.44 -11.87 -6.67
C ILE A 133 0.31 -10.64 -5.76
N PRO A 134 0.91 -9.50 -6.14
CA PRO A 134 0.99 -8.27 -5.33
C PRO A 134 -0.33 -7.81 -4.70
N LYS A 135 -1.40 -7.72 -5.51
CA LYS A 135 -2.73 -7.29 -5.06
C LYS A 135 -3.29 -8.17 -3.94
N TYR A 136 -2.98 -9.47 -3.98
CA TYR A 136 -3.43 -10.43 -2.98
C TYR A 136 -2.59 -10.32 -1.71
N SER A 137 -1.26 -10.21 -1.84
CA SER A 137 -0.35 -9.93 -0.72
C SER A 137 -0.77 -8.69 0.08
N ILE A 138 -1.03 -7.56 -0.60
CA ILE A 138 -1.51 -6.33 0.06
C ILE A 138 -2.79 -6.57 0.86
N LYS A 139 -3.75 -7.31 0.29
CA LYS A 139 -5.00 -7.62 0.97
C LYS A 139 -4.82 -8.54 2.18
N LEU A 140 -3.91 -9.52 2.12
CA LEU A 140 -3.57 -10.36 3.27
C LEU A 140 -2.91 -9.51 4.38
N ASN A 141 -2.04 -8.57 4.02
CA ASN A 141 -1.41 -7.64 4.97
C ASN A 141 -2.43 -6.75 5.69
N TYR A 142 -3.48 -6.30 5.01
CA TYR A 142 -4.58 -5.59 5.68
C TYR A 142 -5.26 -6.41 6.77
N LEU A 143 -5.41 -7.72 6.57
CA LEU A 143 -5.93 -8.59 7.63
C LEU A 143 -4.94 -8.71 8.77
N VAL A 144 -3.66 -8.99 8.48
CA VAL A 144 -2.62 -9.15 9.50
C VAL A 144 -2.50 -7.90 10.37
N ASP A 145 -2.39 -6.72 9.76
CA ASP A 145 -2.22 -5.45 10.47
C ASP A 145 -3.44 -5.05 11.32
N ASN A 146 -4.64 -5.52 10.93
CA ASN A 146 -5.90 -5.15 11.59
C ASN A 146 -6.56 -6.35 12.28
N VAL A 147 -5.83 -7.44 12.52
CA VAL A 147 -6.39 -8.71 13.00
C VAL A 147 -7.10 -8.54 14.34
N ASN A 148 -6.58 -7.69 15.23
CA ASN A 148 -7.18 -7.41 16.53
C ASN A 148 -8.56 -6.75 16.41
N ILE A 149 -8.70 -5.80 15.48
CA ILE A 149 -9.97 -5.12 15.21
C ILE A 149 -10.97 -6.11 14.60
N ILE A 150 -10.52 -6.88 13.60
CA ILE A 150 -11.34 -7.88 12.92
C ILE A 150 -11.81 -8.97 13.90
N SER A 151 -10.91 -9.47 14.75
CA SER A 151 -11.21 -10.47 15.78
C SER A 151 -12.27 -9.95 16.75
N LYS A 152 -12.10 -8.72 17.28
CA LYS A 152 -13.07 -8.10 18.19
C LYS A 152 -14.47 -7.98 17.56
N ILE A 153 -14.55 -7.55 16.30
CA ILE A 153 -15.81 -7.45 15.56
C ILE A 153 -16.44 -8.85 15.41
N LEU A 154 -15.64 -9.86 15.03
CA LEU A 154 -16.13 -11.23 14.83
C LEU A 154 -16.54 -11.93 16.14
N MET A 155 -16.01 -11.52 17.29
CA MET A 155 -16.47 -11.99 18.60
C MET A 155 -17.82 -11.36 19.02
N THR A 156 -18.24 -10.27 18.38
CA THR A 156 -19.43 -9.49 18.74
C THR A 156 -20.48 -9.58 17.63
N LYS A 157 -21.34 -10.61 17.66
CA LYS A 157 -22.33 -10.85 16.59
C LYS A 157 -23.29 -9.68 16.32
N SER A 158 -23.54 -8.84 17.32
CA SER A 158 -24.39 -7.64 17.21
C SER A 158 -23.65 -6.43 16.62
N ASP A 159 -22.34 -6.51 16.40
CA ASP A 159 -21.59 -5.42 15.78
C ASP A 159 -22.09 -5.19 14.35
N PRO A 160 -22.45 -3.96 13.97
CA PRO A 160 -22.95 -3.67 12.63
C PRO A 160 -21.93 -3.99 11.51
N LYS A 161 -20.64 -4.10 11.84
CA LYS A 161 -19.56 -4.45 10.93
C LYS A 161 -19.31 -5.97 10.86
N PHE A 162 -20.02 -6.81 11.62
CA PHE A 162 -19.82 -8.26 11.72
C PHE A 162 -19.80 -8.95 10.35
N CYS A 163 -20.86 -8.78 9.55
CA CYS A 163 -20.97 -9.41 8.23
C CYS A 163 -19.84 -8.98 7.28
N TYR A 164 -19.41 -7.72 7.36
CA TYR A 164 -18.30 -7.20 6.55
C TYR A 164 -16.96 -7.84 6.96
N ALA A 165 -16.70 -7.96 8.26
CA ALA A 165 -15.49 -8.60 8.78
C ALA A 165 -15.45 -10.09 8.42
N GLN A 166 -16.59 -10.80 8.53
CA GLN A 166 -16.69 -12.22 8.18
C GLN A 166 -16.40 -12.44 6.69
N LYS A 167 -17.02 -11.62 5.83
CA LYS A 167 -16.77 -11.66 4.37
C LYS A 167 -15.31 -11.37 4.05
N PHE A 168 -14.71 -10.36 4.67
CA PHE A 168 -13.31 -10.02 4.46
C PHE A 168 -12.36 -11.16 4.87
N ALA A 169 -12.55 -11.73 6.06
CA ALA A 169 -11.76 -12.87 6.54
C ALA A 169 -11.88 -14.08 5.60
N GLN A 170 -13.09 -14.39 5.13
CA GLN A 170 -13.31 -15.49 4.18
C GLN A 170 -12.64 -15.24 2.82
N GLU A 171 -12.72 -14.02 2.29
CA GLU A 171 -12.03 -13.65 1.06
C GLU A 171 -10.49 -13.78 1.22
N CYS A 172 -9.93 -13.36 2.36
CA CYS A 172 -8.50 -13.52 2.66
C CYS A 172 -8.11 -15.00 2.79
N LYS A 173 -8.92 -15.84 3.45
CA LYS A 173 -8.71 -17.29 3.54
C LYS A 173 -8.68 -17.95 2.15
N ASN A 174 -9.56 -17.53 1.24
CA ASN A 174 -9.59 -18.04 -0.13
C ASN A 174 -8.34 -17.63 -0.92
N ILE A 175 -7.90 -16.38 -0.76
CA ILE A 175 -6.64 -15.89 -1.34
C ILE A 175 -5.46 -16.68 -0.81
N TYR A 176 -5.37 -16.90 0.51
CA TYR A 176 -4.32 -17.71 1.12
C TYR A 176 -4.25 -19.10 0.50
N LYS A 177 -5.39 -19.80 0.40
CA LYS A 177 -5.44 -21.14 -0.22
C LYS A 177 -4.92 -21.10 -1.65
N HIS A 178 -5.36 -20.12 -2.44
CA HIS A 178 -4.94 -19.97 -3.82
C HIS A 178 -3.42 -19.76 -3.93
N ILE A 179 -2.83 -18.84 -3.16
CA ILE A 179 -1.38 -18.61 -3.19
C ILE A 179 -0.64 -19.85 -2.70
N ASN A 180 -1.08 -20.47 -1.59
CA ASN A 180 -0.42 -21.64 -1.02
C ASN A 180 -0.31 -22.78 -2.03
N THR A 181 -1.42 -23.15 -2.66
CA THR A 181 -1.46 -24.25 -3.64
C THR A 181 -0.59 -23.97 -4.87
N ASN A 182 -0.56 -22.72 -5.34
CA ASN A 182 0.15 -22.38 -6.57
C ASN A 182 1.66 -22.17 -6.36
N TYR A 183 2.09 -21.64 -5.21
CA TYR A 183 3.47 -21.15 -5.02
C TYR A 183 4.19 -21.68 -3.78
N CYS A 184 3.51 -22.20 -2.75
CA CYS A 184 4.16 -22.54 -1.47
C CYS A 184 4.01 -24.01 -1.05
N SER A 185 3.09 -24.75 -1.65
CA SER A 185 2.91 -26.18 -1.41
C SER A 185 3.81 -27.04 -2.31
N ASN A 186 3.98 -28.32 -1.98
CA ASN A 186 4.70 -29.31 -2.80
C ASN A 186 6.17 -28.93 -3.10
N ASN A 187 6.90 -28.48 -2.08
CA ASN A 187 8.30 -28.00 -2.19
C ASN A 187 8.51 -26.73 -3.02
N LYS A 188 7.44 -26.08 -3.52
CA LYS A 188 7.56 -24.82 -4.28
C LYS A 188 8.02 -23.65 -3.42
N ASP A 189 7.87 -23.74 -2.11
CA ASP A 189 8.40 -22.80 -1.12
C ASP A 189 9.94 -22.70 -1.16
N LYS A 190 10.63 -23.73 -1.65
CA LYS A 190 12.08 -23.76 -1.81
C LYS A 190 12.56 -23.07 -3.09
N GLU A 191 11.66 -22.74 -4.02
CA GLU A 191 12.03 -21.98 -5.21
C GLU A 191 12.36 -20.54 -4.81
N ALA A 192 13.53 -20.05 -5.21
CA ALA A 192 14.01 -18.71 -4.84
C ALA A 192 12.98 -17.61 -5.17
N GLY A 193 12.24 -17.76 -6.27
CA GLY A 193 11.21 -16.82 -6.69
C GLY A 193 9.92 -16.84 -5.85
N ASN A 194 9.71 -17.85 -5.00
CA ASN A 194 8.51 -18.01 -4.17
C ASN A 194 8.77 -17.69 -2.69
N LEU A 195 10.04 -17.76 -2.25
CA LEU A 195 10.45 -17.64 -0.85
C LEU A 195 9.78 -16.46 -0.11
N ILE A 196 9.87 -15.24 -0.66
CA ILE A 196 9.31 -14.04 -0.02
C ILE A 196 7.78 -14.14 0.08
N THR A 197 7.11 -14.60 -0.97
CA THR A 197 5.65 -14.79 -0.97
C THR A 197 5.24 -15.80 0.09
N CYS A 198 5.98 -16.90 0.24
CA CYS A 198 5.67 -17.94 1.20
C CYS A 198 5.96 -17.54 2.65
N LEU A 199 6.99 -16.73 2.90
CA LEU A 199 7.26 -16.15 4.23
C LEU A 199 6.12 -15.23 4.69
N GLU A 200 5.62 -14.38 3.80
CA GLU A 200 4.44 -13.54 4.08
C GLU A 200 3.20 -14.40 4.32
N LEU A 201 3.01 -15.45 3.53
CA LEU A 201 1.89 -16.37 3.65
C LEU A 201 1.89 -17.12 5.00
N SER A 202 3.06 -17.50 5.50
CA SER A 202 3.22 -18.08 6.84
C SER A 202 2.86 -17.09 7.95
N THR A 203 3.22 -15.82 7.79
CA THR A 203 2.85 -14.75 8.74
C THR A 203 1.33 -14.57 8.78
N PHE A 204 0.69 -14.58 7.60
CA PHE A 204 -0.76 -14.55 7.49
C PHE A 204 -1.40 -15.77 8.16
N ASP A 205 -0.91 -16.98 7.89
CA ASP A 205 -1.49 -18.23 8.42
C ASP A 205 -1.43 -18.27 9.94
N PHE A 206 -0.26 -17.94 10.51
CA PHE A 206 -0.08 -17.80 11.95
C PHE A 206 -1.06 -16.80 12.55
N THR A 207 -1.19 -15.63 11.93
CA THR A 207 -2.06 -14.56 12.42
C THR A 207 -3.54 -14.92 12.32
N TYR A 208 -3.96 -15.47 11.18
CA TYR A 208 -5.33 -15.91 10.95
C TYR A 208 -5.73 -17.00 11.94
N THR A 209 -4.85 -18.00 12.13
CA THR A 209 -5.12 -19.13 13.02
C THR A 209 -5.24 -18.68 14.48
N ASN A 210 -4.29 -17.88 14.98
CA ASN A 210 -4.28 -17.50 16.41
C ASN A 210 -5.39 -16.53 16.82
N TYR A 211 -5.87 -15.70 15.89
CA TYR A 211 -6.81 -14.61 16.22
C TYR A 211 -8.22 -14.82 15.70
N LEU A 212 -8.39 -15.51 14.56
CA LEU A 212 -9.69 -15.65 13.88
C LEU A 212 -10.20 -17.09 13.80
N PHE A 213 -9.34 -18.08 14.01
CA PHE A 213 -9.70 -19.50 14.07
C PHE A 213 -9.71 -19.96 15.54
N LYS A 214 -10.78 -19.60 16.26
CA LYS A 214 -11.07 -20.08 17.61
C LYS A 214 -12.45 -20.72 17.64
#